data_AF-A0A1N6YG10-F1
#
_entry.id   AF-A0A1N6YG10-F1
#
_cell.length_a   1.000
_cell.length_b   1.000
_cell.length_c   1.000
_cell.angle_alpha   90.00
_cell.angle_beta   90.00
_cell.angle_gamma   90.00
#
_symmetry.space_group_name_H-M   'P 1'
#
loop_
_entity.id
_entity.type
_entity.pdbx_description
1 polymer ?
#
loop_
_entity_poly.entity_id
_entity_poly.type
_entity_poly.pdbx_seq_one_letter_code
_entity_poly.pdbx_strand_id
1 'polypeptide(L)' 'MPQTDETGESNGDNELETAGGQQMGVGIALGVAIGTGLGVAMDNLALGIAIGMGVGVAIGAGLSNR' A
#
# COMPACT_ATOMS: atom_id res chain seq x y z
N MET A 1 -11.72 39.80 -15.89
CA MET A 1 -11.60 39.11 -14.60
C MET A 1 -11.86 37.63 -14.84
N PRO A 2 -10.84 36.77 -14.94
CA PRO A 2 -11.04 35.33 -14.86
C PRO A 2 -10.99 34.89 -13.39
N GLN A 3 -12.08 34.29 -12.91
CA GLN A 3 -12.05 33.35 -11.79
C GLN A 3 -11.84 31.96 -12.39
N THR A 4 -10.77 31.30 -11.99
CA THR A 4 -10.55 29.87 -12.15
C THR A 4 -10.16 29.41 -10.76
N ASP A 5 -11.14 29.11 -9.93
CA ASP A 5 -11.60 27.73 -9.68
C ASP A 5 -10.43 26.89 -9.15
N GLU A 6 -10.32 26.86 -7.81
CA GLU A 6 -9.40 26.03 -7.03
C GLU A 6 -9.84 24.56 -7.16
N THR A 7 -9.67 24.00 -8.35
CA THR A 7 -9.94 22.59 -8.60
C THR A 7 -8.95 21.72 -7.84
N GLY A 8 -9.42 21.21 -6.70
CA GLY A 8 -9.26 19.82 -6.29
C GLY A 8 -7.90 19.41 -5.74
N GLU A 9 -7.78 19.44 -4.41
CA GLU A 9 -6.90 18.51 -3.70
C GLU A 9 -7.39 17.07 -3.93
N SER A 10 -6.93 16.44 -5.01
CA SER A 10 -6.96 14.99 -5.12
C SER A 10 -5.77 14.41 -4.33
N ASN A 11 -5.84 14.51 -3.00
CA ASN A 11 -4.93 13.79 -2.10
C ASN A 11 -5.38 12.33 -2.06
N GLY A 12 -4.94 11.58 -3.07
CA GLY A 12 -5.11 10.15 -3.19
C GLY A 12 -3.79 9.52 -3.60
N ASP A 13 -2.69 9.94 -2.97
CA ASP A 13 -1.38 9.30 -3.03
C ASP A 13 -1.42 7.94 -2.32
N ASN A 14 -2.22 7.03 -2.85
CA ASN A 14 -2.13 5.61 -2.54
C ASN A 14 -1.87 4.88 -3.86
N GLU A 15 -0.84 5.31 -4.57
CA GLU A 15 -0.18 4.53 -5.62
C GLU A 15 0.58 3.36 -4.97
N LEU A 16 -0.16 2.46 -4.32
CA LEU A 16 0.31 1.11 -4.01
C LEU A 16 0.09 0.28 -5.27
N GLU A 17 1.06 0.46 -6.18
CA GLU A 17 1.38 -0.32 -7.37
C GLU A 17 0.26 -1.22 -7.95
N THR A 18 -0.26 -0.76 -9.08
CA THR A 18 -1.11 -1.46 -10.08
C THR A 18 -0.41 -2.66 -10.75
N ALA A 19 0.39 -3.43 -10.02
CA ALA A 19 1.09 -4.57 -10.59
C ALA A 19 0.15 -5.81 -10.69
N GLY A 20 -0.37 -6.07 -11.90
CA GLY A 20 -0.64 -7.44 -12.34
C GLY A 20 -1.90 -8.18 -11.82
N GLY A 21 -3.01 -7.49 -11.53
CA GLY A 21 -4.36 -8.08 -11.64
C GLY A 21 -5.23 -8.02 -10.39
N GLN A 22 -5.22 -9.06 -9.55
CA GLN A 22 -5.96 -9.07 -8.28
C GLN A 22 -5.14 -9.71 -7.16
N GLN A 23 -4.28 -10.68 -7.50
CA GLN A 23 -3.51 -11.47 -6.54
C GLN A 23 -2.36 -10.68 -5.92
N MET A 24 -1.69 -9.84 -6.71
CA MET A 24 -0.63 -8.97 -6.19
C MET A 24 -1.20 -7.87 -5.30
N GLY A 25 -2.32 -7.25 -5.72
CA GLY A 25 -3.04 -6.26 -4.92
C GLY A 25 -3.52 -6.81 -3.57
N VAL A 26 -3.98 -8.05 -3.53
CA VAL A 26 -4.34 -8.75 -2.28
C VAL A 26 -3.12 -8.93 -1.37
N GLY A 27 -1.97 -9.32 -1.93
CA GLY A 27 -0.72 -9.46 -1.19
C GLY A 27 -0.28 -8.13 -0.56
N ILE A 28 -0.28 -7.05 -1.35
CA ILE A 28 0.11 -5.72 -0.88
C ILE A 28 -0.89 -5.21 0.18
N ALA A 29 -2.19 -5.32 -0.06
CA ALA A 29 -3.22 -4.88 0.90
C ALA A 29 -3.12 -5.61 2.25
N LEU A 30 -2.90 -6.92 2.24
CA LEU A 30 -2.64 -7.71 3.46
C LEU A 30 -1.35 -7.27 4.15
N GLY A 31 -0.28 -7.10 3.38
CA GLY A 31 1.02 -6.65 3.88
C GLY A 31 0.95 -5.29 4.57
N VAL A 32 0.26 -4.31 3.97
CA VAL A 32 0.05 -2.98 4.55
C VAL A 32 -0.83 -3.06 5.78
N ALA A 33 -1.98 -3.75 5.73
CA ALA A 33 -2.90 -3.83 6.86
C ALA A 33 -2.23 -4.44 8.10
N ILE A 34 -1.47 -5.51 7.91
CA ILE A 34 -0.73 -6.19 8.99
C ILE A 34 0.47 -5.34 9.42
N GLY A 35 1.27 -4.84 8.47
CA GLY A 35 2.48 -4.08 8.72
C GLY A 35 2.25 -2.76 9.45
N THR A 36 1.20 -2.03 9.08
CA THR A 36 0.80 -0.80 9.76
C THR A 36 0.27 -1.07 11.17
N GLY A 37 -0.57 -2.11 11.34
CA GLY A 37 -1.05 -2.53 12.66
C GLY A 37 0.09 -2.94 13.60
N LEU A 38 1.05 -3.72 13.12
CA LEU A 38 2.26 -4.11 13.86
C LEU A 38 3.16 -2.90 14.14
N GLY A 39 3.37 -2.04 13.15
CA GLY A 39 4.20 -0.84 13.29
C GLY A 39 3.66 0.13 14.34
N VAL A 40 2.34 0.32 14.40
CA VAL A 40 1.68 1.13 15.44
C VAL A 40 1.80 0.45 16.81
N ALA A 41 1.60 -0.87 16.90
CA ALA A 41 1.73 -1.60 18.16
C ALA A 41 3.15 -1.59 18.73
N MET A 42 4.16 -1.51 17.86
CA MET A 42 5.58 -1.48 18.22
C MET A 42 6.14 -0.06 18.37
N ASP A 43 5.30 0.98 18.22
CA ASP A 43 5.74 2.39 18.15
C ASP A 43 6.83 2.63 17.08
N ASN A 44 6.85 1.78 16.05
CA ASN A 44 7.87 1.79 15.00
C ASN A 44 7.25 1.44 13.64
N LEU A 45 6.65 2.45 13.02
CA LEU A 45 6.05 2.35 11.69
C LEU A 45 7.06 1.93 10.62
N ALA A 46 8.31 2.37 10.70
CA ALA A 46 9.34 2.00 9.74
C ALA A 46 9.57 0.49 9.71
N LEU A 47 9.68 -0.14 10.88
CA LEU A 47 9.85 -1.59 11.02
C LEU A 47 8.58 -2.32 10.57
N GLY A 48 7.40 -1.86 10.99
CA GLY A 48 6.13 -2.46 10.62
C GLY A 48 5.88 -2.46 9.10
N ILE A 49 6.15 -1.34 8.44
CA ILE A 49 6.01 -1.20 6.98
C ILE A 49 7.07 -2.05 6.27
N ALA A 50 8.32 -2.08 6.74
CA ALA A 50 9.36 -2.91 6.12
C ALA A 50 9.00 -4.40 6.15
N ILE A 51 8.52 -4.91 7.29
CA ILE A 51 8.09 -6.30 7.42
C ILE A 51 6.81 -6.54 6.61
N GLY A 52 5.81 -5.66 6.73
CA GLY A 52 4.54 -5.77 6.04
C GLY A 52 4.67 -5.76 4.53
N MET A 53 5.50 -4.88 3.97
CA MET A 53 5.81 -4.83 2.54
C MET A 53 6.58 -6.06 2.09
N GLY A 54 7.61 -6.49 2.83
CA GLY A 54 8.37 -7.70 2.49
C GLY A 54 7.48 -8.94 2.41
N VAL A 55 6.58 -9.11 3.39
CA VAL A 55 5.63 -10.23 3.41
C VAL A 55 4.55 -10.06 2.34
N GLY A 56 3.96 -8.88 2.19
CA GLY A 56 2.90 -8.61 1.22
C GLY A 56 3.34 -8.81 -0.24
N VAL A 57 4.56 -8.37 -0.57
CA VAL A 57 5.16 -8.57 -1.88
C VAL A 57 5.52 -10.05 -2.09
N ALA A 58 6.09 -10.73 -1.10
CA ALA A 58 6.40 -12.16 -1.21
C ALA A 58 5.14 -13.02 -1.45
N ILE A 59 4.05 -12.71 -0.74
CA ILE A 59 2.74 -13.33 -0.96
C ILE A 59 2.22 -12.96 -2.35
N GLY A 60 2.14 -11.67 -2.67
CA GLY A 60 1.63 -11.21 -3.97
C GLY A 60 2.37 -11.82 -5.15
N ALA A 61 3.70 -11.90 -5.09
CA ALA A 61 4.56 -12.53 -6.09
C ALA A 61 4.35 -14.06 -6.15
N GLY A 62 4.29 -14.75 -5.00
CA GLY A 62 4.01 -16.18 -4.94
C GLY A 62 2.61 -16.54 -5.46
N LEU A 63 1.63 -15.67 -5.23
CA LEU A 63 0.26 -15.85 -5.73
C LEU A 63 0.09 -15.42 -7.19
N SER A 64 1.01 -14.62 -7.73
CA SER A 64 1.03 -14.20 -9.14
C SER A 64 1.77 -15.20 -10.05
N ASN A 65 2.61 -16.07 -9.49
CA ASN A 65 3.36 -17.09 -10.22
C ASN A 65 2.58 -18.42 -10.39
N ARG A 66 1.25 -18.36 -10.38
CA ARG A 66 0.35 -19.52 -10.46
C ARG A 66 -0.83 -19.16 -11.35
#